data_AF-W1QAH4-F1
#
_entry.id   AF-W1QAH4-F1
#
_cell.length_a   1.000
_cell.length_b   1.000
_cell.length_c   1.000
_cell.angle_alpha   90.00
_cell.angle_beta   90.00
_cell.angle_gamma   90.00
#
_symmetry.space_group_name_H-M   'P 1'
#
loop_
_entity.id
_entity.type
_entity.pdbx_description
1 polymer ?
#
loop_
_entity_poly.entity_id
_entity_poly.type
_entity_poly.pdbx_seq_one_letter_code
_entity_poly.pdbx_strand_id
1 'polypeptide(L)'
;MSAFKQHMPLAKYSLRMCLTFLSWVPVVYVVTEHVAYIGKIEGMSMKPTFNPPESPNTRNHVLLWKWGVTNINNLEVDDVVFLRSPIDPEKIYTKRIKAKQGDLVVPRYPDTRSRVLVPVNHIWVEGDNVHSIDSNTYGPVSTGLVIGKATYLIWPLDRFGPIPLGGRECREAKLRHSYKE
;
A
#
# COMPACT_ATOMS: atom_id res chain seq x y z
N MET A 1 -61.82 16.33 22.14
CA MET A 1 -60.37 16.63 22.08
C MET A 1 -59.57 15.40 22.50
N SER A 2 -59.33 14.43 21.61
CA SER A 2 -58.34 13.36 21.88
C SER A 2 -58.06 12.56 20.61
N ALA A 3 -57.27 13.10 19.69
CA ALA A 3 -56.76 12.35 18.53
C ALA A 3 -55.40 12.87 18.04
N PHE A 4 -54.58 13.46 18.92
CA PHE A 4 -53.28 14.04 18.54
C PHE A 4 -52.07 13.38 19.23
N LYS A 5 -52.24 12.19 19.82
CA LYS A 5 -51.21 11.55 20.66
C LYS A 5 -50.55 10.30 20.06
N GLN A 6 -50.91 9.86 18.85
CA GLN A 6 -50.48 8.56 18.30
C GLN A 6 -49.29 8.59 17.31
N HIS A 7 -48.80 9.75 16.84
CA HIS A 7 -47.71 9.81 15.84
C HIS A 7 -46.29 9.97 16.42
N MET A 8 -46.13 10.00 17.75
CA MET A 8 -44.86 10.33 18.41
C MET A 8 -43.87 9.17 18.76
N PRO A 9 -44.15 7.86 18.56
CA PRO A 9 -43.14 6.82 18.83
C PRO A 9 -42.14 6.70 17.68
N LEU A 10 -42.61 6.65 16.43
CA LEU A 10 -41.77 6.47 15.24
C LEU A 10 -40.69 7.55 15.11
N ALA A 11 -41.06 8.83 15.25
CA ALA A 11 -40.11 9.94 15.14
C ALA A 11 -38.98 9.87 16.20
N LYS A 12 -39.30 9.45 17.43
CA LYS A 12 -38.30 9.26 18.50
C LYS A 12 -37.40 8.07 18.24
N TYR A 13 -37.94 6.97 17.70
CA TYR A 13 -37.14 5.81 17.26
C TYR A 13 -36.21 6.18 16.11
N SER A 14 -36.72 6.87 15.08
CA SER A 14 -35.93 7.36 13.95
C SER A 14 -34.82 8.32 14.40
N LEU A 15 -35.13 9.27 15.29
CA LEU A 15 -34.13 10.20 15.82
C LEU A 15 -33.02 9.49 16.60
N ARG A 16 -33.39 8.55 17.50
CA ARG A 16 -32.42 7.75 18.25
C ARG A 16 -31.53 6.93 17.31
N MET A 17 -32.11 6.31 16.30
CA MET A 17 -31.37 5.55 15.29
C MET A 17 -30.39 6.44 14.51
N CYS A 18 -30.81 7.62 14.06
CA CYS A 18 -29.93 8.58 13.40
C CYS A 18 -28.78 9.04 14.29
N LEU A 19 -29.04 9.35 15.56
CA LEU A 19 -28.00 9.75 16.51
C LEU A 19 -26.99 8.63 16.75
N THR A 20 -27.44 7.38 16.81
CA THR A 20 -26.54 6.22 16.87
C THR A 20 -25.70 6.09 15.61
N PHE A 21 -26.26 6.23 14.40
CA PHE A 21 -25.45 6.19 13.17
C PHE A 21 -24.43 7.33 13.09
N LEU A 22 -24.83 8.53 13.49
CA LEU A 22 -23.93 9.69 13.53
C LEU A 22 -22.77 9.49 14.52
N SER A 23 -22.99 8.81 15.65
CA SER A 23 -21.91 8.53 16.61
C SER A 23 -20.88 7.53 16.08
N TRP A 24 -21.22 6.71 15.09
CA TRP A 24 -20.27 5.81 14.42
C TRP A 24 -19.40 6.51 13.36
N VAL A 25 -19.74 7.71 12.89
CA VAL A 25 -18.98 8.42 11.86
C VAL A 25 -17.52 8.68 12.28
N PRO A 26 -17.21 9.23 13.48
CA PRO A 26 -15.83 9.42 13.91
C PRO A 26 -15.07 8.10 14.05
N VAL A 27 -15.74 7.02 14.46
CA VAL A 27 -15.13 5.69 14.60
C VAL A 27 -14.72 5.18 13.22
N VAL A 28 -15.62 5.22 12.24
CA VAL A 28 -15.32 4.82 10.87
C VAL A 28 -14.20 5.67 10.30
N TYR A 29 -14.24 7.00 10.49
CA TYR A 29 -13.18 7.90 10.04
C TYR A 29 -11.82 7.52 10.61
N VAL A 30 -11.70 7.35 11.93
CA VAL A 30 -10.45 6.97 12.59
C VAL A 30 -9.95 5.61 12.10
N VAL A 31 -10.84 4.62 11.96
CA VAL A 31 -10.49 3.29 11.45
C VAL A 31 -9.96 3.38 10.01
N THR A 32 -10.64 4.14 9.15
CA THR A 32 -10.22 4.32 7.75
C THR A 32 -8.90 5.08 7.64
N GLU A 33 -8.65 6.01 8.57
CA GLU A 33 -7.45 6.84 8.54
C GLU A 33 -6.24 6.15 9.19
N HIS A 34 -6.41 5.32 10.21
CA HIS A 34 -5.28 4.80 11.00
C HIS A 34 -5.10 3.28 10.93
N VAL A 35 -6.15 2.52 10.60
CA VAL A 35 -6.13 1.06 10.71
C VAL A 35 -6.11 0.42 9.33
N ALA A 36 -7.17 0.64 8.53
CA ALA A 36 -7.31 -0.02 7.24
C ALA A 36 -8.09 0.84 6.23
N TYR A 37 -7.69 0.81 4.97
CA TYR A 37 -8.31 1.56 3.88
C TYR A 37 -8.40 0.71 2.62
N ILE A 38 -9.40 0.97 1.76
CA ILE A 38 -9.47 0.31 0.45
C ILE A 38 -8.75 1.20 -0.58
N GLY A 39 -7.52 0.83 -0.90
CA GLY A 39 -6.70 1.51 -1.88
C GLY A 39 -7.08 1.13 -3.31
N LYS A 40 -6.92 2.08 -4.25
CA LYS A 40 -7.02 1.83 -5.69
C LYS A 40 -5.63 1.93 -6.30
N ILE A 41 -5.24 0.94 -7.11
CA ILE A 41 -3.95 0.95 -7.81
C ILE A 41 -4.16 1.29 -9.27
N GLU A 42 -3.61 2.42 -9.68
CA GLU A 42 -3.62 2.89 -11.06
C GLU A 42 -2.20 3.09 -11.58
N GLY A 43 -2.01 2.88 -12.88
CA GLY A 43 -0.73 3.06 -13.55
C GLY A 43 0.00 1.75 -13.87
N MET A 44 1.17 1.90 -14.48
CA MET A 44 1.91 0.80 -15.11
C MET A 44 3.04 0.22 -14.25
N SER A 45 3.45 0.93 -13.19
CA SER A 45 4.69 0.59 -12.48
C SER A 45 4.67 -0.74 -11.74
N MET A 46 3.49 -1.26 -11.42
CA MET A 46 3.31 -2.55 -10.74
C MET A 46 2.76 -3.65 -11.66
N LYS A 47 2.84 -3.48 -12.99
CA LYS A 47 2.58 -4.57 -13.93
C LYS A 47 3.70 -5.60 -13.81
N PRO A 48 3.43 -6.92 -13.85
CA PRO A 48 2.14 -7.55 -14.13
C PRO A 48 1.24 -7.78 -12.91
N THR A 49 1.76 -7.62 -11.68
CA THR A 49 1.03 -7.92 -10.43
C THR A 49 -0.31 -7.17 -10.34
N PHE A 50 -0.32 -5.89 -10.67
CA PHE A 50 -1.54 -5.10 -10.82
C PHE A 50 -1.73 -4.63 -12.26
N ASN A 51 -2.99 -4.54 -12.69
CA ASN A 51 -3.41 -4.10 -14.03
C ASN A 51 -2.74 -4.90 -15.17
N PRO A 52 -2.93 -6.24 -15.24
CA PRO A 52 -2.31 -7.05 -16.29
C PRO A 52 -2.74 -6.59 -17.69
N PRO A 53 -1.88 -6.75 -18.71
CA PRO A 53 -2.18 -6.30 -20.08
C PRO A 53 -3.43 -6.97 -20.68
N GLU A 54 -3.75 -8.18 -20.23
CA GLU A 54 -4.94 -8.96 -20.61
C GLU A 54 -6.26 -8.32 -20.14
N SER A 55 -6.22 -7.47 -19.12
CA SER A 55 -7.41 -6.83 -18.54
C SER A 55 -7.16 -5.35 -18.22
N PRO A 56 -7.03 -4.50 -19.26
CA PRO A 56 -6.59 -3.11 -19.12
C PRO A 56 -7.60 -2.22 -18.41
N ASN A 57 -8.88 -2.60 -18.37
CA ASN A 57 -9.96 -1.81 -17.77
C ASN A 57 -10.31 -2.24 -16.33
N THR A 58 -9.59 -3.22 -15.77
CA THR A 58 -9.88 -3.75 -14.44
C THR A 58 -9.27 -2.85 -13.36
N ARG A 59 -10.12 -2.28 -12.51
CA ARG A 59 -9.70 -1.48 -11.36
C ARG A 59 -9.24 -2.40 -10.24
N ASN A 60 -7.97 -2.36 -9.89
CA ASN A 60 -7.48 -3.16 -8.77
C ASN A 60 -7.73 -2.42 -7.45
N HIS A 61 -8.62 -2.99 -6.63
CA HIS A 61 -8.84 -2.52 -5.26
C HIS A 61 -8.13 -3.43 -4.27
N VAL A 62 -7.33 -2.85 -3.38
CA VAL A 62 -6.52 -3.58 -2.41
C VAL A 62 -6.87 -3.17 -0.98
N LEU A 63 -6.77 -4.12 -0.06
CA LEU A 63 -6.84 -3.84 1.37
C LEU A 63 -5.49 -3.25 1.83
N LEU A 64 -5.51 -1.99 2.22
CA LEU A 64 -4.36 -1.29 2.75
C LEU A 64 -4.39 -1.32 4.28
N TRP A 65 -3.42 -2.00 4.89
CA TRP A 65 -3.17 -1.96 6.32
C TRP A 65 -2.28 -0.76 6.66
N LYS A 66 -2.75 0.16 7.52
CA LYS A 66 -2.05 1.40 7.88
C LYS A 66 -1.42 1.34 9.28
N TRP A 67 -1.92 0.46 10.15
CA TRP A 67 -1.47 0.43 11.54
C TRP A 67 -0.02 -0.06 11.67
N GLY A 68 0.85 0.77 12.25
CA GLY A 68 2.23 0.40 12.58
C GLY A 68 3.18 0.24 11.39
N VAL A 69 2.80 0.68 10.18
CA VAL A 69 3.61 0.53 8.96
C VAL A 69 4.88 1.39 8.94
N THR A 70 4.96 2.40 9.78
CA THR A 70 6.18 3.22 9.94
C THR A 70 7.29 2.48 10.68
N ASN A 71 6.94 1.46 11.46
CA ASN A 71 7.90 0.60 12.12
C ASN A 71 8.46 -0.41 11.11
N ILE A 72 9.76 -0.37 10.90
CA ILE A 72 10.47 -1.23 9.94
C ILE A 72 10.33 -2.73 10.23
N ASN A 73 10.02 -3.12 11.47
CA ASN A 73 9.79 -4.51 11.85
C ASN A 73 8.46 -5.07 11.32
N ASN A 74 7.52 -4.21 10.93
CA ASN A 74 6.21 -4.62 10.39
C ASN A 74 6.18 -4.64 8.85
N LEU A 75 7.29 -4.24 8.22
CA LEU A 75 7.47 -4.22 6.78
C LEU A 75 8.41 -5.34 6.38
N GLU A 76 8.02 -6.20 5.46
CA GLU A 76 8.85 -7.30 4.98
C GLU A 76 9.28 -7.10 3.53
N VAL A 77 10.35 -7.80 3.14
CA VAL A 77 10.73 -7.85 1.73
C VAL A 77 9.60 -8.52 0.93
N ASP A 78 9.36 -8.00 -0.26
CA ASP A 78 8.26 -8.31 -1.18
C ASP A 78 6.88 -7.77 -0.79
N ASP A 79 6.74 -7.10 0.36
CA ASP A 79 5.53 -6.35 0.68
C ASP A 79 5.31 -5.23 -0.35
N VAL A 80 4.05 -5.04 -0.77
CA VAL A 80 3.65 -3.89 -1.58
C VAL A 80 3.18 -2.78 -0.65
N VAL A 81 3.75 -1.60 -0.79
CA VAL A 81 3.46 -0.45 0.05
C VAL A 81 3.00 0.74 -0.77
N PHE A 82 2.10 1.52 -0.17
CA PHE A 82 1.76 2.87 -0.62
C PHE A 82 2.65 3.83 0.15
N LEU A 83 3.36 4.70 -0.57
CA LEU A 83 4.27 5.66 -0.01
C LEU A 83 4.06 7.03 -0.61
N ARG A 84 4.23 8.08 0.19
CA ARG A 84 4.29 9.44 -0.31
C ARG A 84 5.60 9.64 -1.07
N SER A 85 5.54 10.20 -2.27
CA SER A 85 6.72 10.40 -3.09
C SER A 85 7.73 11.32 -2.38
N PRO A 86 9.02 10.96 -2.33
CA PRO A 86 10.06 11.82 -1.78
C PRO A 86 10.37 13.03 -2.67
N ILE A 87 9.96 12.98 -3.96
CA ILE A 87 10.18 14.05 -4.93
C ILE A 87 8.99 15.03 -4.92
N ASP A 88 7.77 14.51 -4.83
CA ASP A 88 6.54 15.28 -4.98
C ASP A 88 5.52 14.86 -3.89
N PRO A 89 5.39 15.61 -2.79
CA PRO A 89 4.56 15.23 -1.65
C PRO A 89 3.08 15.04 -1.97
N GLU A 90 2.57 15.59 -3.07
CA GLU A 90 1.18 15.44 -3.51
C GLU A 90 0.93 14.08 -4.19
N LYS A 91 1.99 13.36 -4.58
CA LYS A 91 1.89 12.07 -5.25
C LYS A 91 2.09 10.92 -4.29
N ILE A 92 1.22 9.92 -4.42
CA ILE A 92 1.33 8.63 -3.75
C ILE A 92 1.81 7.60 -4.78
N TYR A 93 2.86 6.86 -4.44
CA TYR A 93 3.38 5.77 -5.23
C TYR A 93 3.03 4.43 -4.58
N THR A 94 2.76 3.43 -5.42
CA THR A 94 2.66 2.04 -5.02
C THR A 94 3.89 1.31 -5.54
N LYS A 95 4.69 0.73 -4.63
CA LYS A 95 5.94 0.03 -4.95
C LYS A 95 6.10 -1.21 -4.08
N ARG A 96 6.99 -2.11 -4.49
CA ARG A 96 7.36 -3.30 -3.73
C ARG A 96 8.65 -3.08 -2.97
N ILE A 97 8.69 -3.47 -1.71
CA ILE A 97 9.92 -3.49 -0.91
C ILE A 97 10.83 -4.57 -1.43
N LYS A 98 12.05 -4.22 -1.85
CA LYS A 98 13.06 -5.17 -2.31
C LYS A 98 14.22 -5.35 -1.34
N ALA A 99 14.44 -4.37 -0.48
CA ALA A 99 15.45 -4.46 0.57
C ALA A 99 15.08 -3.60 1.77
N LYS A 100 15.57 -3.99 2.95
CA LYS A 100 15.37 -3.27 4.22
C LYS A 100 16.71 -2.72 4.71
N GLN A 101 16.65 -1.94 5.79
CA GLN A 101 17.84 -1.43 6.47
C GLN A 101 18.96 -2.48 6.61
N GLY A 102 20.20 -2.05 6.34
CA GLY A 102 21.38 -2.90 6.40
C GLY A 102 21.64 -3.76 5.17
N ASP A 103 20.66 -3.93 4.28
CA ASP A 103 20.87 -4.65 3.03
C ASP A 103 21.75 -3.85 2.06
N LEU A 104 22.60 -4.56 1.32
CA LEU A 104 23.30 -4.05 0.14
C LEU A 104 22.50 -4.40 -1.11
N VAL A 105 22.12 -3.39 -1.89
CA VAL A 105 21.38 -3.56 -3.14
C VAL A 105 22.23 -3.24 -4.35
N VAL A 106 22.01 -3.97 -5.43
CA VAL A 106 22.52 -3.67 -6.77
C VAL A 106 21.40 -2.96 -7.53
N PRO A 107 21.51 -1.63 -7.68
CA PRO A 107 20.47 -0.86 -8.35
C PRO A 107 20.55 -1.04 -9.86
N ARG A 108 19.49 -0.61 -10.55
CA ARG A 108 19.37 -0.57 -12.00
C ARG A 108 19.44 0.88 -12.47
N TYR A 109 19.77 1.09 -13.73
CA TYR A 109 19.54 2.36 -14.43
C TYR A 109 18.13 2.91 -14.10
N PRO A 110 17.98 4.21 -13.76
CA PRO A 110 18.95 5.30 -13.95
C PRO A 110 20.06 5.42 -12.89
N ASP A 111 20.04 4.63 -11.82
CA ASP A 111 21.13 4.63 -10.85
C ASP A 111 22.38 3.98 -11.45
N THR A 112 23.51 4.69 -11.41
CA THR A 112 24.80 4.24 -11.93
C THR A 112 25.72 3.70 -10.85
N ARG A 113 25.31 3.75 -9.57
CA ARG A 113 26.09 3.20 -8.46
C ARG A 113 26.14 1.67 -8.57
N SER A 114 27.30 1.08 -8.26
CA SER A 114 27.46 -0.38 -8.27
C SER A 114 26.72 -1.08 -7.13
N ARG A 115 26.62 -0.40 -5.98
CA ARG A 115 25.92 -0.87 -4.78
C ARG A 115 25.44 0.28 -3.94
N VAL A 116 24.32 0.09 -3.26
CA VAL A 116 23.77 1.03 -2.28
C VAL A 116 23.49 0.29 -0.98
N LEU A 117 23.97 0.83 0.13
CA LEU A 117 23.59 0.34 1.46
C LEU A 117 22.29 1.02 1.87
N VAL A 118 21.28 0.24 2.27
CA VAL A 118 20.01 0.79 2.76
C VAL A 118 20.19 1.30 4.20
N PRO A 119 19.97 2.59 4.48
CA PRO A 119 20.13 3.15 5.82
C PRO A 119 19.14 2.57 6.86
N VAL A 120 19.42 2.82 8.14
CA VAL A 120 18.49 2.52 9.24
C VAL A 120 17.15 3.24 9.01
N ASN A 121 16.03 2.56 9.31
CA ASN A 121 14.67 3.05 9.08
C ASN A 121 14.37 3.45 7.61
N HIS A 122 15.12 2.89 6.67
CA HIS A 122 14.86 3.05 5.24
C HIS A 122 14.58 1.70 4.58
N ILE A 123 13.93 1.78 3.43
CA ILE A 123 13.60 0.67 2.55
C ILE A 123 14.02 1.01 1.12
N TRP A 124 14.43 0.00 0.37
CA TRP A 124 14.60 0.10 -1.08
C TRP A 124 13.34 -0.43 -1.75
N VAL A 125 12.70 0.37 -2.58
CA VAL A 125 11.45 0.02 -3.24
C VAL A 125 11.57 0.07 -4.75
N GLU A 126 10.98 -0.91 -5.44
CA GLU A 126 10.98 -0.97 -6.90
C GLU A 126 9.57 -1.24 -7.43
N GLY A 127 9.32 -0.79 -8.66
CA GLY A 127 8.14 -1.24 -9.39
C GLY A 127 8.36 -2.65 -9.93
N ASP A 128 7.29 -3.43 -10.08
CA ASP A 128 7.35 -4.72 -10.77
C ASP A 128 7.59 -4.54 -12.29
N ASN A 129 7.30 -3.34 -12.82
CA ASN A 129 7.57 -2.96 -14.19
C ASN A 129 8.86 -2.13 -14.28
N VAL A 130 9.68 -2.40 -15.30
CA VAL A 130 10.92 -1.69 -15.62
C VAL A 130 10.71 -0.18 -15.80
N HIS A 131 9.57 0.22 -16.36
CA HIS A 131 9.23 1.62 -16.57
C HIS A 131 8.56 2.20 -15.31
N SER A 132 9.39 2.43 -14.30
CA SER A 132 8.97 2.79 -12.94
C SER A 132 9.87 3.89 -12.38
N ILE A 133 9.26 4.95 -11.83
CA ILE A 133 9.96 5.90 -10.96
C ILE A 133 9.98 5.31 -9.56
N ASP A 134 11.13 4.86 -9.10
CA ASP A 134 11.31 4.13 -7.84
C ASP A 134 12.68 4.42 -7.18
N SER A 135 13.14 3.58 -6.25
CA SER A 135 14.41 3.81 -5.55
C SER A 135 15.61 3.86 -6.49
N ASN A 136 15.54 3.30 -7.70
CA ASN A 136 16.59 3.49 -8.71
C ASN A 136 16.67 4.96 -9.21
N THR A 137 15.64 5.77 -8.97
CA THR A 137 15.61 7.18 -9.35
C THR A 137 15.95 8.11 -8.18
N TYR A 138 15.37 7.86 -6.99
CA TYR A 138 15.51 8.75 -5.83
C TYR A 138 16.27 8.16 -4.64
N GLY A 139 16.69 6.89 -4.71
CA GLY A 139 17.40 6.18 -3.65
C GLY A 139 16.49 5.53 -2.59
N PRO A 140 17.06 5.15 -1.43
CA PRO A 140 16.30 4.57 -0.31
C PRO A 140 15.24 5.53 0.22
N VAL A 141 14.11 4.99 0.66
CA VAL A 141 12.95 5.75 1.17
C VAL A 141 12.80 5.53 2.67
N SER A 142 12.60 6.62 3.43
CA SER A 142 12.29 6.52 4.86
C SER A 142 10.96 5.80 5.09
N THR A 143 10.90 4.90 6.08
CA THR A 143 9.64 4.23 6.46
C THR A 143 8.56 5.21 6.93
N GLY A 144 8.94 6.43 7.33
CA GLY A 144 7.98 7.49 7.68
C GLY A 144 7.14 7.99 6.50
N LEU A 145 7.56 7.72 5.25
CA LEU A 145 6.77 8.05 4.05
C LEU A 145 5.76 6.95 3.69
N VAL A 146 5.81 5.79 4.36
CA VAL A 146 4.88 4.69 4.12
C VAL A 146 3.51 5.04 4.72
N ILE A 147 2.50 5.05 3.85
CA ILE A 147 1.09 5.32 4.19
C ILE A 147 0.40 4.03 4.64
N GLY A 148 0.74 2.92 4.00
CA GLY A 148 0.16 1.63 4.30
C GLY A 148 0.76 0.49 3.49
N LYS A 149 0.54 -0.72 3.97
CA LYS A 149 0.90 -1.98 3.31
C LYS A 149 -0.32 -2.59 2.63
N ALA A 150 -0.23 -2.86 1.35
CA ALA A 150 -1.25 -3.62 0.66
C ALA A 150 -1.12 -5.09 1.10
N THR A 151 -2.24 -5.70 1.51
CA THR A 151 -2.25 -7.07 2.09
C THR A 151 -3.03 -8.04 1.20
N TYR A 152 -4.21 -7.63 0.73
CA TYR A 152 -5.08 -8.45 -0.11
C TYR A 152 -5.56 -7.69 -1.33
N LEU A 153 -5.71 -8.39 -2.45
CA LEU A 153 -6.48 -7.94 -3.60
C LEU A 153 -7.96 -8.24 -3.33
N ILE A 154 -8.79 -7.19 -3.27
CA ILE A 154 -10.24 -7.30 -2.98
C ILE A 154 -11.04 -7.40 -4.28
N TRP A 155 -10.64 -6.64 -5.31
CA TRP A 155 -11.29 -6.62 -6.60
C TRP A 155 -10.23 -6.59 -7.71
N PRO A 156 -10.38 -7.37 -8.79
CA PRO A 156 -11.55 -8.17 -9.17
C PRO A 156 -11.66 -9.49 -8.38
N LEU A 157 -12.88 -10.01 -8.22
CA LEU A 157 -13.18 -11.15 -7.32
C LEU A 157 -12.54 -12.48 -7.75
N ASP A 158 -12.30 -12.67 -9.05
CA ASP A 158 -11.61 -13.83 -9.62
C ASP A 158 -10.15 -13.92 -9.18
N ARG A 159 -9.57 -12.79 -8.76
CA ARG A 159 -8.20 -12.70 -8.24
C ARG A 159 -8.15 -12.34 -6.76
N PHE A 160 -9.27 -12.49 -6.05
CA PHE A 160 -9.32 -12.23 -4.62
C PHE A 160 -8.31 -13.10 -3.88
N GLY A 161 -7.45 -12.48 -3.07
CA GLY A 161 -6.41 -13.22 -2.37
C GLY A 161 -5.23 -12.37 -1.90
N PRO A 162 -4.20 -13.00 -1.33
CA PRO A 162 -2.96 -12.32 -0.96
C PRO A 162 -2.26 -11.77 -2.20
N ILE A 163 -1.49 -10.70 -2.02
CA ILE A 163 -0.75 -10.10 -3.13
C ILE A 163 0.36 -11.06 -3.58
N PRO A 164 0.44 -11.36 -4.90
CA PRO A 164 1.45 -12.26 -5.39
C PRO A 164 2.84 -11.64 -5.24
N LEU A 165 3.82 -12.52 -5.00
CA LEU A 165 5.24 -12.18 -5.04
C LEU A 165 5.61 -11.69 -6.45
N GLY A 166 6.60 -10.81 -6.53
CA GLY A 166 6.95 -10.18 -7.79
C GLY A 166 8.22 -9.33 -7.72
N GLY A 167 8.56 -8.78 -8.88
CA GLY A 167 9.75 -7.97 -9.07
C GLY A 167 11.04 -8.80 -9.08
N ARG A 168 12.13 -8.19 -9.52
CA ARG A 168 13.47 -8.81 -9.50
C ARG A 168 14.03 -8.89 -8.09
N GLU A 169 14.95 -9.80 -7.81
CA GLU A 169 15.81 -9.69 -6.62
C GLU A 169 16.92 -8.64 -6.89
N CYS A 170 17.21 -7.80 -5.91
CA CYS A 170 18.26 -6.78 -6.00
C CYS A 170 19.28 -6.84 -4.86
N ARG A 171 19.01 -7.62 -3.80
CA ARG A 171 19.93 -7.77 -2.67
C ARG A 171 21.15 -8.58 -3.08
N GLU A 172 22.32 -7.98 -2.89
CA GLU A 172 23.60 -8.54 -3.32
C GLU A 172 23.85 -9.93 -2.70
N ALA A 173 23.50 -10.11 -1.42
CA ALA A 173 23.66 -11.39 -0.73
C ALA A 173 22.90 -12.53 -1.44
N LYS A 174 21.65 -12.29 -1.85
CA LYS A 174 20.82 -13.29 -2.53
C LYS A 174 21.29 -13.56 -3.95
N LEU A 175 21.68 -12.52 -4.68
CA LEU A 175 22.23 -12.66 -6.03
C LEU A 175 23.50 -13.51 -6.03
N ARG A 176 24.43 -13.28 -5.09
CA ARG A 176 25.66 -14.07 -4.98
C ARG A 176 25.42 -15.56 -4.68
N HIS A 177 24.36 -15.89 -3.94
CA HIS A 177 23.97 -17.28 -3.71
C HIS A 177 23.44 -17.94 -4.98
N SER A 178 22.61 -17.24 -5.76
CA SER A 178 22.02 -17.77 -7.00
C SER A 178 23.04 -18.11 -8.09
N TYR A 179 24.26 -17.57 -8.06
CA TYR A 179 25.33 -17.88 -9.02
C TYR A 179 26.24 -19.05 -8.58
N LYS A 180 26.08 -19.54 -7.34
CA LYS A 180 26.88 -20.65 -6.81
C LYS A 180 26.18 -22.01 -6.91
N GLU A 181 24.89 -22.00 -7.24
CA GLU A 181 24.08 -23.19 -7.56
C GLU A 181 24.05 -23.41 -9.08
#